data_AF-A0A947PC61-F1
#
_entry.id   AF-A0A947PC61-F1
#
_cell.length_a   1.000
_cell.length_b   1.000
_cell.length_c   1.000
_cell.angle_alpha   90.00
_cell.angle_beta   90.00
_cell.angle_gamma   90.00
#
_symmetry.space_group_name_H-M   'P 1'
#
loop_
_entity.id
_entity.type
_entity.pdbx_description
1 polymer ?
#
loop_
_entity_poly.entity_id
_entity_poly.type
_entity_poly.pdbx_seq_one_letter_code
_entity_poly.pdbx_strand_id
1 'polypeptide(L)'
;GFDCIQPLEARAGNDVRKLKKEYGSDIAFFGNINMDVLARGIAREIEAEVVSKVMVAKEGGGYIFHSDHSVPPTVSFESYRLAVDLARKHGGY
;
A
#
# COMPACT_ATOMS: atom_id res chain seq x y z
N GLY A 1 -15.84 4.09 17.54
CA GLY A 1 -15.74 3.26 16.32
C GLY A 1 -14.39 2.59 16.32
N PHE A 2 -13.84 2.25 15.16
CA PHE A 2 -12.47 1.76 14.99
C PHE A 2 -11.58 2.90 14.49
N ASP A 3 -10.32 2.95 14.93
CA ASP A 3 -9.38 4.01 14.50
C ASP A 3 -8.66 3.68 13.18
N CYS A 4 -8.54 2.39 12.85
CA CYS A 4 -7.81 1.93 11.66
C CYS A 4 -8.37 0.59 11.15
N ILE A 5 -8.25 0.37 9.83
CA ILE A 5 -8.59 -0.90 9.17
C ILE A 5 -7.35 -1.62 8.63
N GLN A 6 -7.24 -2.91 8.97
CA GLN A 6 -6.21 -3.85 8.52
C GLN A 6 -6.79 -5.29 8.56
N PRO A 7 -6.54 -6.16 7.56
CA PRO A 7 -5.87 -5.89 6.29
C PRO A 7 -6.70 -5.06 5.32
N LEU A 8 -6.03 -4.42 4.35
CA LEU A 8 -6.66 -3.71 3.24
C LEU A 8 -6.42 -4.45 1.92
N GLU A 9 -6.95 -5.68 1.81
CA GLU A 9 -6.64 -6.63 0.72
C GLU A 9 -7.05 -6.09 -0.66
N ALA A 10 -6.08 -5.93 -1.57
CA ALA A 10 -6.31 -5.35 -2.90
C ALA A 10 -7.09 -6.29 -3.82
N ARG A 11 -6.87 -7.61 -3.66
CA ARG A 11 -7.61 -8.66 -4.39
C ARG A 11 -9.10 -8.68 -4.09
N ALA A 12 -9.49 -8.28 -2.88
CA ALA A 12 -10.88 -8.14 -2.48
C ALA A 12 -11.55 -6.88 -3.08
N GLY A 13 -10.84 -6.12 -3.91
CA GLY A 13 -11.34 -4.90 -4.55
C GLY A 13 -11.13 -3.64 -3.71
N ASN A 14 -10.46 -3.73 -2.55
CA ASN A 14 -10.13 -2.55 -1.77
C ASN A 14 -9.08 -1.71 -2.50
N ASP A 15 -9.33 -0.41 -2.60
CA ASP A 15 -8.42 0.55 -3.21
C ASP A 15 -8.30 1.77 -2.30
N VAL A 16 -7.15 1.93 -1.65
CA VAL A 16 -6.88 3.04 -0.74
C VAL A 16 -7.06 4.40 -1.43
N ARG A 17 -6.87 4.48 -2.74
CA ARG A 17 -7.04 5.73 -3.51
C ARG A 17 -8.51 6.16 -3.59
N LYS A 18 -9.45 5.22 -3.47
CA LYS A 18 -10.89 5.47 -3.39
C LYS A 18 -11.30 5.68 -1.94
N LEU A 19 -10.90 4.77 -1.05
CA LEU A 19 -11.31 4.77 0.35
C LEU A 19 -10.82 6.00 1.10
N LYS A 20 -9.63 6.54 0.79
CA LYS A 20 -9.15 7.79 1.38
C LYS A 20 -10.02 9.00 1.03
N LYS A 21 -10.70 9.00 -0.12
CA LYS A 21 -11.62 10.08 -0.48
C LYS A 21 -12.93 10.01 0.30
N GLU A 22 -13.36 8.79 0.63
CA GLU A 22 -14.66 8.54 1.24
C GLU A 22 -14.60 8.56 2.77
N TYR A 23 -13.54 8.00 3.36
CA TYR A 23 -13.42 7.77 4.81
C TYR A 23 -12.11 8.28 5.41
N GLY A 24 -11.27 8.98 4.63
CA GLY A 24 -9.92 9.37 5.05
C GLY A 24 -9.85 10.40 6.18
N SER A 25 -10.97 11.04 6.54
CA SER A 25 -11.11 11.91 7.72
C SER A 25 -11.49 11.15 8.99
N ASP A 26 -12.03 9.94 8.85
CA ASP A 26 -12.70 9.24 9.95
C ASP A 26 -11.88 8.07 10.47
N ILE A 27 -11.13 7.38 9.58
CA ILE A 27 -10.30 6.23 9.92
C ILE A 27 -8.95 6.24 9.20
N ALA A 28 -7.96 5.59 9.80
CA ALA A 28 -6.69 5.31 9.15
C ALA A 28 -6.70 4.00 8.35
N PHE A 29 -5.82 3.88 7.37
CA PHE A 29 -5.68 2.70 6.52
C PHE A 29 -4.30 2.06 6.66
N PHE A 30 -4.24 0.74 6.82
CA PHE A 30 -3.00 0.00 6.99
C PHE A 30 -2.92 -1.15 5.98
N GLY A 31 -2.07 -0.99 4.95
CA GLY A 31 -1.86 -2.00 3.90
C GLY A 31 -2.10 -1.53 2.47
N ASN A 32 -2.74 -2.41 1.69
CA ASN A 32 -3.14 -2.25 0.29
C ASN A 32 -2.06 -2.37 -0.79
N ILE A 33 -0.81 -2.66 -0.46
CA ILE A 33 0.18 -3.00 -1.49
C ILE A 33 -0.03 -4.45 -1.93
N ASN A 34 -0.33 -4.68 -3.21
CA ASN A 34 -0.65 -5.98 -3.77
C ASN A 34 0.60 -6.87 -3.89
N MET A 35 0.68 -7.92 -3.08
CA MET A 35 1.83 -8.83 -3.09
C MET A 35 2.02 -9.60 -4.39
N ASP A 36 1.00 -9.77 -5.23
CA ASP A 36 1.17 -10.39 -6.56
C ASP A 36 2.05 -9.56 -7.48
N VAL A 37 1.93 -8.24 -7.40
CA VAL A 37 2.74 -7.32 -8.21
C VAL A 37 4.21 -7.44 -7.80
N LEU A 38 4.46 -7.52 -6.49
CA LEU A 38 5.81 -7.71 -5.96
C LEU A 38 6.37 -9.10 -6.30
N ALA A 39 5.52 -10.14 -6.28
CA ALA A 39 5.91 -11.51 -6.62
C ALA A 39 6.31 -11.67 -8.09
N ARG A 40 5.79 -10.84 -9.00
CA ARG A 40 6.24 -10.82 -10.42
C ARG A 40 7.65 -10.25 -10.60
N GLY A 41 8.15 -9.45 -9.65
CA GLY A 41 9.50 -8.89 -9.71
C GLY A 41 9.74 -7.83 -10.78
N ILE A 42 8.68 -7.29 -11.39
CA ILE A 42 8.78 -6.29 -12.45
C ILE A 42 8.86 -4.88 -11.82
N ALA A 43 10.06 -4.30 -11.78
CA ALA A 43 10.32 -3.04 -11.07
C ALA A 43 9.35 -1.90 -11.41
N ARG A 44 9.04 -1.70 -12.70
CA ARG A 44 8.06 -0.68 -13.15
C ARG A 44 6.64 -0.91 -12.63
N GLU A 45 6.23 -2.17 -12.45
CA GLU A 45 4.90 -2.51 -11.93
C GLU A 45 4.86 -2.27 -10.42
N ILE A 46 5.94 -2.63 -9.71
CA ILE A 46 6.11 -2.36 -8.28
C ILE A 46 6.08 -0.84 -8.03
N GLU A 47 6.78 -0.07 -8.86
CA GLU A 47 6.75 1.40 -8.78
C GLU A 47 5.35 1.95 -8.99
N ALA A 48 4.65 1.53 -10.05
CA ALA A 48 3.28 1.96 -10.32
C ALA A 48 2.32 1.60 -9.17
N GLU A 49 2.42 0.39 -8.63
CA GLU A 49 1.60 -0.09 -7.52
C GLU A 49 1.84 0.73 -6.25
N VAL A 50 3.09 0.89 -5.83
CA VAL A 50 3.44 1.58 -4.59
C VAL A 50 3.20 3.07 -4.70
N VAL A 51 3.77 3.72 -5.72
CA VAL A 51 3.72 5.18 -5.85
C VAL A 51 2.29 5.66 -6.04
N SER A 52 1.48 4.99 -6.86
CA SER A 52 0.09 5.42 -7.09
C SER A 52 -0.78 5.36 -5.83
N LYS A 53 -0.50 4.43 -4.92
CA LYS A 53 -1.23 4.28 -3.65
C LYS A 53 -0.71 5.23 -2.58
N VAL A 54 0.61 5.24 -2.37
CA VAL A 54 1.26 6.10 -1.36
C VAL A 54 0.99 7.58 -1.62
N MET A 55 1.09 8.04 -2.87
CA MET A 55 0.89 9.46 -3.20
C MET A 55 -0.53 9.96 -2.90
N VAL A 56 -1.54 9.10 -3.00
CA VAL A 56 -2.92 9.47 -2.64
C VAL A 56 -3.15 9.30 -1.14
N ALA A 57 -2.62 8.23 -0.56
CA ALA A 57 -2.92 7.85 0.81
C ALA A 57 -2.20 8.70 1.86
N LYS A 58 -1.06 9.31 1.52
CA LYS A 58 -0.31 10.20 2.41
C LYS A 58 -1.02 11.53 2.70
N GLU A 59 -1.88 11.98 1.79
CA GLU A 59 -2.53 13.29 1.91
C GLU A 59 -3.40 13.34 3.17
N GLY A 60 -3.10 14.29 4.05
CA GLY A 60 -3.76 14.44 5.36
C GLY A 60 -3.39 13.37 6.40
N GLY A 61 -2.36 12.55 6.17
CA GLY A 61 -1.94 11.48 7.08
C GLY A 61 -2.90 10.29 7.12
N GLY A 62 -2.85 9.50 8.19
CA GLY A 62 -3.78 8.36 8.38
C GLY A 62 -3.57 7.20 7.41
N TYR A 63 -2.35 7.02 6.88
CA TYR A 63 -1.96 5.85 6.11
C TYR A 63 -0.70 5.22 6.66
N ILE A 64 -0.74 3.91 6.89
CA ILE A 64 0.38 3.09 7.32
C ILE A 64 0.71 2.13 6.17
N PHE A 65 1.91 2.27 5.61
CA PHE A 65 2.37 1.41 4.52
C PHE A 65 2.52 -0.04 5.00
N HIS A 66 1.90 -0.98 4.28
CA HIS A 66 2.07 -2.42 4.50
C HIS A 66 1.61 -3.22 3.29
N SER A 67 1.89 -4.51 3.30
CA SER A 67 1.26 -5.45 2.38
C SER A 67 -0.25 -5.48 2.59
N ASP A 68 -0.98 -5.84 1.53
CA ASP A 68 -2.43 -5.98 1.57
C ASP A 68 -2.90 -7.25 2.30
N HIS A 69 -2.01 -8.22 2.47
CA HIS A 69 -2.14 -9.42 3.30
C HIS A 69 -0.73 -9.91 3.74
N SER A 70 -0.57 -11.17 4.12
CA SER A 70 0.74 -11.77 4.40
C SER A 70 1.66 -11.72 3.18
N VAL A 71 2.95 -11.46 3.38
CA VAL A 71 3.95 -11.53 2.30
C VAL A 71 4.23 -13.00 1.96
N PRO A 72 3.91 -13.49 0.75
CA PRO A 72 4.15 -14.87 0.38
C PRO A 72 5.65 -15.11 0.06
N PRO A 73 6.14 -16.35 0.16
CA PRO A 73 7.55 -16.68 -0.13
C PRO A 73 7.96 -16.48 -1.60
N THR A 74 6.99 -16.23 -2.49
CA THR A 74 7.22 -15.87 -3.90
C THR A 74 7.67 -14.43 -4.10
N VAL A 75 7.56 -13.57 -3.07
CA VAL A 75 8.09 -12.21 -3.12
C VAL A 75 9.57 -12.25 -2.78
N SER A 76 10.42 -11.84 -3.74
CA SER A 76 11.85 -11.71 -3.49
C SER A 76 12.16 -10.56 -2.53
N PHE A 77 13.30 -10.66 -1.84
CA PHE A 77 13.79 -9.59 -0.98
C PHE A 77 13.99 -8.28 -1.76
N GLU A 78 14.49 -8.37 -3.00
CA GLU A 78 14.73 -7.21 -3.87
C GLU A 78 13.43 -6.46 -4.19
N SER A 79 12.36 -7.20 -4.53
CA SER A 79 11.04 -6.62 -4.80
C SER A 79 10.48 -5.93 -3.56
N TYR A 80 10.58 -6.58 -2.40
CA TYR A 80 10.08 -6.02 -1.15
C TYR A 80 10.88 -4.78 -0.72
N ARG A 81 12.21 -4.84 -0.83
CA ARG A 81 13.10 -3.70 -0.55
C ARG A 81 12.77 -2.52 -1.46
N LEU A 82 12.59 -2.75 -2.76
CA LEU A 82 12.18 -1.72 -3.71
C LEU A 82 10.87 -1.06 -3.27
N ALA A 83 9.86 -1.85 -2.88
CA ALA A 83 8.59 -1.32 -2.41
C ALA A 83 8.75 -0.45 -1.15
N VAL A 84 9.56 -0.88 -0.18
CA VAL A 84 9.86 -0.10 1.04
C VAL A 84 10.61 1.20 0.72
N ASP A 85 11.61 1.14 -0.16
CA ASP A 85 12.41 2.31 -0.55
C ASP A 85 11.54 3.35 -1.26
N LEU A 86 10.65 2.91 -2.16
CA LEU A 86 9.65 3.77 -2.80
C LEU A 86 8.68 4.39 -1.78
N ALA A 87 8.16 3.60 -0.85
CA ALA A 87 7.27 4.08 0.19
C ALA A 87 7.94 5.15 1.07
N ARG A 88 9.20 4.95 1.46
CA ARG A 88 9.98 5.95 2.21
C ARG A 88 10.23 7.21 1.39
N LYS A 89 10.57 7.07 0.12
CA LYS A 89 10.84 8.19 -0.79
C LYS A 89 9.61 9.07 -1.03
N HIS A 90 8.44 8.46 -1.17
CA HIS A 90 7.22 9.16 -1.59
C HIS A 90 6.22 9.42 -0.46
N GLY A 91 6.32 8.68 0.65
CA GLY A 91 5.40 8.70 1.78
C GLY A 91 5.77 9.65 2.91
N GLY A 92 6.82 10.47 2.73
CA GLY A 92 7.05 11.61 3.60
C GLY A 92 5.96 12.68 3.43
N TYR A 93 5.51 13.22 4.56
CA TYR A 93 4.60 14.35 4.69
C TYR A 93 5.09 15.24 5.83
#